data_AF-A0AAW4KLL6-F1
#
_entry.id   AF-A0AAW4KLL6-F1
#
_cell.length_a   1.000
_cell.length_b   1.000
_cell.length_c   1.000
_cell.angle_alpha   90.00
_cell.angle_beta   90.00
_cell.angle_gamma   90.00
#
_symmetry.space_group_name_H-M   'P 1'
#
loop_
_entity.id
_entity.type
_entity.pdbx_description
1 polymer ?
#
loop_
_entity_poly.entity_id
_entity_poly.type
_entity_poly.pdbx_seq_one_letter_code
_entity_poly.pdbx_strand_id
1 'polypeptide(L)'
;DFREWCEKHPGKPFPVSVALGADPATILGAVTPVPDSLSEYAFAGLLRGNRTELVKCRGNDLQVPATAEIILEGVIHPGEMADEGPYGDHTGYYNEVDSFPVFTV
;
A
#
# COMPACT_ATOMS: atom_id res chain seq x y z
N ASP A 1 -4.62 3.57 -9.86
CA ASP A 1 -5.35 3.30 -8.59
C ASP A 1 -6.01 4.54 -7.98
N PHE A 2 -5.34 5.37 -7.17
CA PHE A 2 -6.03 6.50 -6.49
C PHE A 2 -6.60 7.57 -7.44
N ARG A 3 -5.82 8.04 -8.41
CA ARG A 3 -6.30 9.00 -9.42
C ARG A 3 -7.49 8.46 -10.21
N GLU A 4 -7.38 7.23 -10.69
CA GLU A 4 -8.45 6.55 -11.43
C GLU A 4 -9.70 6.37 -10.57
N TRP A 5 -9.54 6.06 -9.27
CA TRP A 5 -10.64 6.00 -8.33
C TRP A 5 -11.35 7.34 -8.22
N CYS A 6 -10.62 8.45 -8.08
CA CYS A 6 -11.20 9.80 -8.04
C CYS A 6 -11.95 10.16 -9.33
N GLU A 7 -11.44 9.75 -10.49
CA GLU A 7 -12.10 9.97 -11.79
C GLU A 7 -13.40 9.17 -11.92
N LYS A 8 -13.41 7.90 -11.48
CA LYS A 8 -14.59 7.01 -11.55
C LYS A 8 -15.60 7.23 -10.43
N HIS A 9 -15.16 7.70 -9.28
CA HIS A 9 -15.96 7.85 -8.07
C HIS A 9 -15.76 9.24 -7.43
N PRO A 10 -16.18 10.33 -8.09
CA PRO A 10 -15.92 11.69 -7.61
C PRO A 10 -16.40 11.91 -6.17
N GLY A 11 -15.52 12.44 -5.32
CA GLY A 11 -15.80 12.76 -3.92
C GLY A 11 -15.89 11.56 -2.96
N LYS A 12 -15.73 10.32 -3.44
CA LYS A 12 -15.75 9.14 -2.56
C LYS A 12 -14.34 8.87 -1.97
N PRO A 13 -14.22 8.62 -0.66
CA PRO A 13 -12.96 8.19 -0.06
C PRO A 13 -12.41 6.93 -0.72
N PHE A 14 -11.09 6.86 -0.91
CA PHE A 14 -10.40 5.71 -1.47
C PHE A 14 -9.94 4.77 -0.34
N PRO A 15 -10.41 3.51 -0.28
CA PRO A 15 -10.01 2.59 0.77
C PRO A 15 -8.54 2.16 0.61
N VAL A 16 -7.79 2.18 1.70
CA VAL A 16 -6.37 1.77 1.75
C VAL A 16 -6.12 0.94 3.01
N SER A 17 -5.25 -0.07 2.89
CA SER A 17 -4.74 -0.84 4.02
C SER A 17 -3.22 -1.00 3.90
N VAL A 18 -2.51 -0.87 5.03
CA VAL A 18 -1.06 -0.97 5.14
C VAL A 18 -0.71 -2.11 6.08
N ALA A 19 0.09 -3.07 5.60
CA ALA A 19 0.58 -4.19 6.40
C ALA A 19 2.05 -3.97 6.80
N LEU A 20 2.33 -4.04 8.10
CA LEU A 20 3.67 -3.94 8.67
C LEU A 20 4.08 -5.29 9.27
N GLY A 21 5.30 -5.73 8.96
CA GLY A 21 5.80 -7.03 9.43
C GLY A 21 5.15 -8.23 8.74
N ALA A 22 4.84 -8.12 7.44
CA ALA A 22 4.44 -9.29 6.65
C ALA A 22 5.60 -10.28 6.48
N ASP A 23 5.31 -11.49 6.01
CA ASP A 23 6.36 -12.48 5.76
C ASP A 23 7.39 -12.00 4.71
N PRO A 24 8.65 -12.46 4.76
CA PRO A 24 9.72 -11.95 3.92
C PRO A 24 9.47 -12.08 2.41
N ALA A 25 8.79 -13.14 1.97
CA ALA A 25 8.52 -13.34 0.54
C ALA A 25 7.50 -12.33 0.03
N THR A 26 6.51 -11.97 0.84
CA THR A 26 5.57 -10.88 0.53
C THR A 26 6.28 -9.53 0.41
N ILE A 27 7.18 -9.20 1.36
CA ILE A 27 7.95 -7.94 1.33
C ILE A 27 8.84 -7.87 0.08
N LEU A 28 9.57 -8.96 -0.23
CA LEU A 28 10.40 -9.04 -1.42
C LEU A 28 9.56 -9.01 -2.71
N GLY A 29 8.38 -9.62 -2.71
CA GLY A 29 7.46 -9.57 -3.83
C GLY A 29 6.96 -8.16 -4.12
N ALA A 30 6.66 -7.37 -3.09
CA ALA A 30 6.18 -6.00 -3.22
C ALA A 30 7.22 -5.02 -3.77
N VAL A 31 8.52 -5.25 -3.56
CA VAL A 31 9.60 -4.42 -4.13
C VAL A 31 10.09 -4.92 -5.49
N THR A 32 9.76 -6.16 -5.86
CA THR A 32 10.16 -6.72 -7.15
C THR A 32 9.29 -6.11 -8.25
N PRO A 33 9.87 -5.55 -9.33
CA PRO A 33 9.10 -5.01 -10.44
C PRO A 33 8.45 -6.15 -11.24
N VAL A 34 7.21 -6.50 -10.89
CA VAL A 34 6.37 -7.44 -11.63
C VAL A 34 5.42 -6.70 -12.57
N PRO A 35 4.97 -7.31 -13.68
CA PRO A 35 3.97 -6.69 -14.56
C PRO A 35 2.64 -6.50 -13.84
N ASP A 36 1.90 -5.41 -14.13
CA ASP A 36 0.57 -5.12 -13.56
C ASP A 36 -0.45 -6.27 -13.71
N SER A 37 -0.27 -7.12 -14.71
CA SER A 37 -1.12 -8.31 -14.92
C SER A 37 -0.87 -9.43 -13.91
N LEU A 38 0.18 -9.34 -13.09
CA LEU A 38 0.59 -10.32 -12.10
C LEU A 38 0.62 -9.68 -10.72
N SER A 39 -0.22 -10.20 -9.81
CA SER A 39 -0.19 -9.75 -8.41
C SER A 39 1.15 -10.08 -7.73
N GLU A 40 1.65 -9.14 -6.96
CA GLU A 40 2.81 -9.27 -6.08
C GLU A 40 2.64 -10.44 -5.10
N TYR A 41 1.41 -10.73 -4.65
CA TYR A 41 1.12 -11.90 -3.81
C TYR A 41 1.33 -13.22 -4.55
N ALA A 42 1.01 -13.27 -5.85
CA ALA A 42 1.26 -14.46 -6.66
C ALA A 42 2.76 -14.66 -6.87
N PHE A 43 3.51 -13.58 -7.11
CA PHE A 43 4.96 -13.62 -7.20
C PHE A 43 5.62 -14.01 -5.87
N ALA A 44 5.18 -13.45 -4.75
CA ALA A 44 5.60 -13.84 -3.41
C ALA A 44 5.35 -15.34 -3.14
N GLY A 45 4.24 -15.87 -3.66
CA GLY A 45 3.96 -17.30 -3.56
C GLY A 45 4.92 -18.17 -4.37
N LEU A 46 5.36 -17.72 -5.55
CA LEU A 46 6.41 -18.39 -6.32
C LEU A 46 7.75 -18.41 -5.56
N LEU A 47 8.12 -17.29 -4.94
CA LEU A 47 9.34 -17.19 -4.13
C LEU A 47 9.30 -18.11 -2.90
N ARG A 48 8.13 -18.21 -2.24
CA ARG A 48 7.92 -18.98 -1.01
C ARG A 48 7.68 -20.47 -1.25
N GLY A 49 7.24 -20.84 -2.45
CA GLY A 49 6.88 -22.22 -2.82
C GLY A 49 5.45 -22.63 -2.42
N ASN A 50 4.64 -21.71 -1.90
CA ASN A 50 3.23 -21.93 -1.58
C ASN A 50 2.43 -20.63 -1.74
N ARG A 51 1.09 -20.70 -1.72
CA ARG A 51 0.25 -19.50 -1.86
C ARG A 51 0.39 -18.61 -0.62
N THR A 52 0.49 -17.30 -0.83
CA THR A 52 0.42 -16.29 0.23
C THR A 52 -0.92 -16.42 0.97
N GLU A 53 -0.87 -16.52 2.29
CA GLU A 53 -2.05 -16.57 3.15
C GLU A 53 -2.59 -15.15 3.35
N LEU A 54 -3.84 -14.93 2.97
CA LEU A 54 -4.49 -13.63 3.00
C LEU A 54 -5.71 -13.66 3.92
N VAL A 55 -5.98 -12.52 4.56
CA VAL A 55 -7.17 -12.27 5.36
C VAL A 55 -7.86 -11.00 4.87
N LYS A 56 -9.19 -10.98 4.91
CA LYS A 56 -9.97 -9.78 4.57
C LYS A 56 -9.81 -8.73 5.68
N CYS A 57 -9.61 -7.48 5.30
CA CYS A 57 -9.71 -6.33 6.20
C CYS A 57 -11.10 -6.23 6.86
N ARG A 58 -11.18 -5.52 7.99
CA ARG A 58 -12.42 -5.33 8.75
C ARG A 58 -13.27 -4.18 8.20
N GLY A 59 -12.64 -3.06 7.84
CA GLY A 59 -13.27 -1.82 7.41
C GLY A 59 -13.42 -1.67 5.90
N ASN A 60 -12.81 -2.55 5.10
CA ASN A 60 -12.90 -2.51 3.64
C ASN A 60 -12.78 -3.92 3.01
N ASP A 61 -12.84 -4.00 1.69
CA ASP A 61 -12.83 -5.27 0.94
C ASP A 61 -11.42 -5.74 0.53
N LEU A 62 -10.36 -5.05 0.95
CA LEU A 62 -8.98 -5.43 0.64
C LEU A 62 -8.56 -6.70 1.39
N GLN A 63 -7.59 -7.40 0.83
CA GLN A 63 -6.94 -8.55 1.44
C GLN A 63 -5.50 -8.21 1.82
N VAL A 64 -5.12 -8.56 3.03
CA VAL A 64 -3.78 -8.32 3.60
C VAL A 64 -3.14 -9.65 4.04
N PRO A 65 -1.81 -9.73 4.19
CA PRO A 65 -1.14 -10.93 4.66
C PRO A 65 -1.64 -11.34 6.04
N ALA A 66 -2.12 -12.58 6.18
CA ALA A 66 -2.70 -13.08 7.43
C ALA A 66 -1.69 -13.11 8.60
N THR A 67 -0.39 -13.15 8.27
CA THR A 67 0.72 -13.21 9.23
C THR A 67 1.38 -11.86 9.48
N ALA A 68 0.82 -10.75 8.97
CA ALA A 68 1.35 -9.42 9.29
C ALA A 68 1.18 -9.11 10.80
N GLU A 69 2.20 -8.49 11.38
CA GLU A 69 2.20 -8.12 12.81
C GLU A 69 1.21 -6.99 13.11
N ILE A 70 1.11 -5.99 12.23
CA ILE A 70 0.22 -4.83 12.37
C ILE A 70 -0.44 -4.51 11.02
N ILE A 71 -1.75 -4.31 11.04
CA ILE A 71 -2.51 -3.79 9.90
C ILE A 71 -3.11 -2.43 10.27
N LEU A 72 -2.86 -1.43 9.43
CA LEU A 72 -3.56 -0.14 9.46
C LEU A 72 -4.61 -0.16 8.35
N GLU A 73 -5.87 0.08 8.68
CA GLU A 73 -6.96 0.16 7.71
C GLU A 73 -7.54 1.57 7.75
N GLY A 74 -7.90 2.13 6.60
CA GLY A 74 -8.42 3.48 6.56
C GLY A 74 -8.77 3.95 5.16
N VAL A 75 -8.74 5.26 4.96
CA VAL A 75 -9.10 5.90 3.69
C VAL A 75 -8.22 7.10 3.36
N ILE A 76 -8.16 7.44 2.08
CA ILE A 76 -7.67 8.72 1.58
C ILE A 76 -8.87 9.54 1.08
N HIS A 77 -9.07 10.74 1.61
CA HIS A 77 -10.11 11.64 1.14
C HIS A 77 -9.64 12.44 -0.10
N PRO A 78 -10.43 12.50 -1.19
CA PRO A 78 -10.06 13.28 -2.37
C PRO A 78 -9.84 14.77 -2.01
N GLY A 79 -8.68 15.29 -2.36
CA GLY A 79 -8.31 16.69 -2.12
C GLY A 79 -7.82 17.00 -0.70
N GLU A 80 -7.81 16.03 0.21
CA GLU A 80 -7.14 16.18 1.51
C GLU A 80 -5.64 15.94 1.32
N MET A 81 -4.87 17.01 1.48
CA MET A 81 -3.43 17.03 1.23
C MET A 81 -2.71 17.64 2.43
N ALA A 82 -1.47 17.22 2.68
CA ALA A 82 -0.60 17.78 3.70
C ALA A 82 0.83 17.91 3.17
N ASP A 83 1.61 18.78 3.80
CA ASP A 83 3.04 18.93 3.56
C ASP A 83 3.77 17.70 4.12
N GLU A 84 4.54 17.02 3.27
CA GLU A 84 5.41 15.90 3.63
C GLU A 84 6.87 16.37 3.70
N GLY A 85 7.62 15.79 4.63
CA GLY A 85 9.05 16.05 4.77
C GLY A 85 9.41 17.35 5.50
N PRO A 86 10.66 17.82 5.36
CA PRO A 86 11.72 17.18 4.56
C PRO A 86 12.20 15.86 5.18
N TYR A 87 12.59 14.90 4.33
CA TYR A 87 13.15 13.59 4.70
C TYR A 87 14.44 13.30 3.92
N GLY A 88 15.36 12.58 4.57
CA GLY A 88 16.56 12.07 3.91
C GLY A 88 16.23 10.87 3.02
N ASP A 89 16.74 10.84 1.79
CA ASP A 89 16.47 9.77 0.83
C ASP A 89 17.72 8.99 0.40
N HIS A 90 17.54 8.05 -0.54
CA HIS A 90 18.58 7.17 -1.06
C HIS A 90 19.75 7.91 -1.77
N THR A 91 19.60 9.19 -2.10
CA THR A 91 20.67 10.01 -2.70
C THR A 91 21.66 10.54 -1.65
N GLY A 92 21.30 10.45 -0.36
CA GLY A 92 22.09 10.95 0.76
C GLY A 92 21.83 12.41 1.14
N TYR A 93 20.79 13.02 0.57
CA TYR A 93 20.37 14.39 0.86
C TYR A 93 18.92 14.43 1.37
N TYR A 94 18.54 15.56 1.97
CA TYR A 94 17.14 15.83 2.27
C TYR A 94 16.43 16.30 0.99
N ASN A 95 15.22 15.79 0.76
CA ASN A 95 14.30 16.40 -0.19
C ASN A 95 13.72 17.70 0.39
N GLU A 96 13.14 18.52 -0.49
CA GLU A 96 12.32 19.67 -0.06
C GLU A 96 10.92 19.20 0.32
N VAL A 97 10.20 20.05 1.05
CA VAL A 97 8.78 19.82 1.39
C VAL A 97 7.95 19.77 0.11
N ASP A 98 7.04 18.80 0.02
CA ASP A 98 6.06 18.69 -1.07
C ASP A 98 4.69 18.21 -0.56
N SER A 99 3.64 18.34 -1.36
CA SER A 99 2.25 18.09 -0.96
C SER A 99 1.79 16.68 -1.34
N PHE A 100 1.37 15.88 -0.36
CA PHE A 100 0.90 14.50 -0.55
C PHE A 100 -0.48 14.25 0.08
N PRO A 101 -1.21 13.21 -0.38
CA PRO A 101 -2.51 12.85 0.20
C PRO A 101 -2.40 12.36 1.65
N VAL A 102 -3.41 12.68 2.46
CA VAL A 102 -3.50 12.23 3.86
C VAL A 102 -4.16 10.84 3.95
N PHE A 103 -3.52 9.91 4.65
CA PHE A 103 -4.10 8.62 5.02
C PHE A 103 -4.72 8.72 6.42
N THR A 104 -6.05 8.63 6.49
CA THR A 104 -6.80 8.59 7.76
C THR A 104 -7.00 7.14 8.19
N VAL A 105 -6.42 6.78 9.35
CA VAL A 105 -6.52 5.45 9.99
C VAL A 105 -7.65 5.43 11.01
#